data_AF-A0A8T4GES5-F1
#
_entry.id   AF-A0A8T4GES5-F1
#
_cell.length_a   1.000
_cell.length_b   1.000
_cell.length_c   1.000
_cell.angle_alpha   90.00
_cell.angle_beta   90.00
_cell.angle_gamma   90.00
#
_symmetry.space_group_name_H-M   'P 1'
#
loop_
_entity.id
_entity.type
_entity.pdbx_description
1 polymer ?
#
loop_
_entity_poly.entity_id
_entity_poly.type
_entity_poly.pdbx_seq_one_letter_code
_entity_poly.pdbx_strand_id
1 'polypeptide(L)'
;MSRAEPPYDRLGVFKELSDVPDGRRLYNLAPAYEGRDTWADYRATVELSDRMSEEWDLFARRWKEHMDDRGRHHALARPDDVEAWSAELVRRFSIDRAYQHWNVIEGFYDWLLWHTEHQHTYNPFHMAVVDAENSAREIWNRKLEKANE
;
A
#
# COMPACT_ATOMS: atom_id res chain seq x y z
N MET A 1 5.90 -7.80 -27.30
CA MET A 1 5.67 -8.12 -25.88
C MET A 1 4.53 -7.24 -25.41
N SER A 2 3.38 -7.82 -25.05
CA SER A 2 2.24 -7.03 -24.58
C SER A 2 2.62 -6.39 -23.25
N ARG A 3 2.70 -5.06 -23.21
CA ARG A 3 2.88 -4.29 -21.97
C ARG A 3 1.66 -4.62 -21.12
N ALA A 4 1.81 -5.33 -20.01
CA ALA A 4 0.71 -5.54 -19.08
C ALA A 4 0.21 -4.15 -18.69
N GLU A 5 -0.98 -3.77 -19.16
CA GLU A 5 -1.56 -2.48 -18.84
C GLU A 5 -1.69 -2.41 -17.30
N PRO A 6 -1.38 -1.26 -16.66
CA PRO A 6 -1.81 -1.07 -15.29
C PRO A 6 -3.29 -1.42 -15.19
N PRO A 7 -3.73 -1.98 -14.06
CA PRO A 7 -5.11 -2.37 -13.91
C PRO A 7 -5.91 -1.09 -13.71
N TYR A 8 -6.18 -0.39 -14.81
CA TYR A 8 -6.96 0.83 -14.84
C TYR A 8 -8.34 0.62 -14.22
N ASP A 9 -8.83 -0.62 -14.25
CA ASP A 9 -10.05 -1.09 -13.59
C ASP A 9 -9.94 -1.13 -12.05
N ARG A 10 -8.73 -1.26 -11.50
CA ARG A 10 -8.46 -1.22 -10.05
C ARG A 10 -7.98 0.14 -9.58
N LEU A 11 -7.35 0.91 -10.47
CA LEU A 11 -7.11 2.32 -10.23
C LEU A 11 -8.48 3.00 -10.11
N GLY A 12 -8.75 3.65 -8.97
CA GLY A 12 -9.99 4.41 -8.77
C GLY A 12 -10.13 5.60 -9.74
N VAL A 13 -10.88 6.62 -9.33
CA VAL A 13 -11.10 7.83 -10.15
C VAL A 13 -9.78 8.53 -10.50
N PHE A 14 -8.81 8.51 -9.60
CA PHE A 14 -7.51 9.15 -9.77
C PHE A 14 -6.45 8.12 -10.15
N LYS A 15 -5.72 8.37 -11.25
CA LYS A 15 -4.69 7.44 -11.75
C LYS A 15 -3.32 7.84 -11.25
N GLU A 16 -3.07 9.14 -11.14
CA GLU A 16 -1.84 9.71 -10.60
C GLU A 16 -2.15 10.65 -9.42
N LEU A 17 -1.13 10.98 -8.60
CA LEU A 17 -1.30 11.92 -7.49
C LEU A 17 -1.60 13.36 -7.96
N SER A 18 -1.11 13.72 -9.16
CA SER A 18 -1.40 14.96 -9.87
C SER A 18 -2.89 15.13 -10.17
N ASP A 19 -3.62 14.03 -10.40
CA ASP A 19 -5.06 14.03 -10.67
C ASP A 19 -5.90 14.31 -9.43
N VAL A 20 -5.33 14.12 -8.23
CA VAL A 20 -6.05 14.24 -6.96
C VAL A 20 -6.18 15.73 -6.58
N PRO A 21 -7.41 16.27 -6.48
CA PRO A 21 -7.62 17.62 -5.99
C PRO A 21 -7.01 17.81 -4.61
N ASP A 22 -6.43 18.98 -4.35
CA ASP A 22 -5.68 19.26 -3.13
C ASP A 22 -6.42 18.83 -1.86
N GLY A 23 -7.68 19.27 -1.70
CA GLY A 23 -8.53 18.94 -0.56
C GLY A 23 -8.89 17.45 -0.38
N ARG A 24 -8.56 16.58 -1.36
CA ARG A 24 -8.71 15.12 -1.27
C ARG A 24 -7.40 14.38 -1.06
N ARG A 25 -6.27 15.09 -1.02
CA ARG A 25 -4.96 14.49 -0.75
C ARG A 25 -4.87 13.99 0.69
N LEU A 26 -4.28 12.81 0.87
CA LEU A 26 -4.27 12.12 2.17
C LEU A 26 -3.60 12.93 3.29
N TYR A 27 -2.62 13.80 2.99
CA TYR A 27 -2.00 14.61 4.05
C TYR A 27 -2.99 15.51 4.79
N ASN A 28 -4.12 15.89 4.18
CA ASN A 28 -5.17 16.66 4.85
C ASN A 28 -5.87 15.87 5.97
N LEU A 29 -5.72 14.54 5.96
CA LEU A 29 -6.26 13.65 6.98
C LEU A 29 -5.30 13.47 8.17
N ALA A 30 -4.10 14.08 8.15
CA ALA A 30 -3.12 13.95 9.23
C ALA A 30 -3.69 14.18 10.64
N PRO A 31 -4.51 15.22 10.90
CA PRO A 31 -5.11 15.40 12.22
C PRO A 31 -6.03 14.25 12.65
N ALA A 32 -6.69 13.57 11.72
CA ALA A 32 -7.59 12.45 12.03
C ALA A 32 -6.85 11.16 12.42
N TYR A 33 -5.55 11.09 12.13
CA TYR A 33 -4.70 9.93 12.42
C TYR A 33 -3.68 10.17 13.53
N GLU A 34 -3.58 11.39 14.05
CA GLU A 34 -2.65 11.73 15.12
C GLU A 34 -2.89 10.86 16.37
N GLY A 35 -1.82 10.17 16.83
CA GLY A 35 -1.87 9.28 17.99
C GLY A 35 -2.68 7.99 17.82
N ARG A 36 -3.22 7.70 16.63
CA ARG A 36 -3.99 6.48 16.37
C ARG A 36 -3.10 5.36 15.83
N ASP A 37 -3.34 4.14 16.28
CA ASP A 37 -2.79 2.96 15.61
C ASP A 37 -3.81 2.38 14.62
N THR A 38 -3.93 3.00 13.45
CA THR A 38 -4.86 2.56 12.41
C THR A 38 -4.56 1.16 11.87
N TRP A 39 -3.33 0.67 12.06
CA TRP A 39 -3.02 -0.72 11.69
C TRP A 39 -3.73 -1.70 12.64
N ALA A 40 -3.74 -1.39 13.95
CA ALA A 40 -4.46 -2.19 14.93
C ALA A 40 -5.97 -2.24 14.63
N ASP A 41 -6.55 -1.10 14.21
CA ASP A 41 -7.95 -1.02 13.78
C ASP A 41 -8.21 -1.98 12.60
N TYR A 42 -7.36 -1.96 11.57
CA TYR A 42 -7.46 -2.88 10.43
C TYR A 42 -7.32 -4.35 10.85
N ARG A 43 -6.29 -4.67 11.64
CA ARG A 43 -6.02 -6.02 12.12
C ARG A 43 -7.25 -6.57 12.87
N ALA A 44 -7.94 -5.75 13.65
CA ALA A 44 -9.14 -6.18 14.39
C ALA A 44 -10.29 -6.67 13.48
N THR A 45 -10.26 -6.35 12.18
CA THR A 45 -11.27 -6.77 11.20
C THR A 45 -10.98 -8.10 10.50
N VAL A 46 -9.80 -8.70 10.74
CA VAL A 46 -9.36 -9.92 10.04
C VAL A 46 -9.04 -11.03 11.05
N GLU A 47 -9.61 -12.21 10.85
CA GLU A 47 -9.25 -13.41 11.61
C GLU A 47 -8.05 -14.09 10.97
N LEU A 48 -6.96 -14.23 11.72
CA LEU A 48 -5.70 -14.84 11.28
C LEU A 48 -5.29 -15.93 12.28
N SER A 49 -4.64 -16.98 11.78
CA SER A 49 -3.89 -17.90 12.65
C SER A 49 -2.75 -17.16 13.35
N ASP A 50 -2.32 -17.62 14.53
CA ASP A 50 -1.24 -16.98 15.31
C ASP A 50 0.02 -16.72 14.46
N ARG A 51 0.44 -17.74 13.70
CA ARG A 51 1.59 -17.63 12.79
C ARG A 51 1.43 -16.52 11.75
N MET A 52 0.22 -16.36 11.19
CA MET A 52 -0.06 -15.31 10.23
C MET A 52 -0.13 -13.94 10.91
N SER A 53 -0.68 -13.85 12.13
CA SER A 53 -0.71 -12.61 12.91
C SER A 53 0.71 -12.10 13.18
N GLU A 54 1.61 -12.98 13.67
CA GLU A 54 3.02 -12.62 13.91
C GLU A 54 3.72 -12.13 12.65
N GLU A 55 3.45 -12.78 11.51
CA GLU A 55 4.02 -12.39 10.23
C GLU A 55 3.50 -11.03 9.74
N TRP A 56 2.19 -10.78 9.90
CA TRP A 56 1.60 -9.48 9.56
C TRP A 56 2.13 -8.36 10.46
N ASP A 57 2.33 -8.62 11.75
CA ASP A 57 2.90 -7.65 12.69
C ASP A 57 4.34 -7.26 12.28
N LEU A 58 5.13 -8.22 11.78
CA LEU A 58 6.46 -7.94 11.25
C LEU A 58 6.42 -7.06 9.99
N PHE A 59 5.46 -7.31 9.08
CA PHE A 59 5.31 -6.52 7.86
C PHE A 59 4.84 -5.10 8.18
N ALA A 60 3.85 -4.98 9.08
CA ALA A 60 3.33 -3.72 9.57
C ALA A 60 4.40 -2.88 10.26
N ARG A 61 5.22 -3.50 11.11
CA ARG A 61 6.32 -2.80 11.78
C ARG A 61 7.30 -2.21 10.78
N ARG A 62 7.73 -2.99 9.78
CA ARG A 62 8.63 -2.49 8.71
C ARG A 62 8.02 -1.34 7.93
N TRP A 63 6.73 -1.41 7.63
CA TRP A 63 6.03 -0.33 6.95
C TRP A 63 5.93 0.93 7.82
N LYS A 64 5.59 0.79 9.10
CA LYS A 64 5.55 1.90 10.06
C LYS A 64 6.91 2.57 10.19
N GLU A 65 7.99 1.79 10.36
CA GLU A 65 9.37 2.29 10.40
C GLU A 65 9.71 3.09 9.12
N HIS A 66 9.43 2.54 7.93
CA HIS A 66 9.69 3.21 6.65
C HIS A 66 8.94 4.54 6.50
N MET A 67 7.73 4.63 7.02
CA MET A 67 6.88 5.83 6.96
C MET A 67 7.29 6.87 8.00
N ASP A 68 7.69 6.42 9.19
CA ASP A 68 8.20 7.27 10.28
C ASP A 68 9.52 7.95 9.89
N ASP A 69 10.43 7.23 9.22
CA ASP A 69 11.67 7.79 8.64
C ASP A 69 11.42 8.96 7.68
N ARG A 70 10.18 9.11 7.19
CA ARG A 70 9.74 10.18 6.28
C ARG A 70 8.82 11.20 6.96
N GLY A 71 8.65 11.09 8.28
CA GLY A 71 7.80 11.96 9.08
C GLY A 71 6.32 11.89 8.70
N ARG A 72 5.83 10.71 8.29
CA ARG A 72 4.44 10.51 7.87
C ARG A 72 3.80 9.35 8.59
N HIS A 73 2.53 9.54 8.96
CA HIS A 73 1.72 8.46 9.51
C HIS A 73 1.58 7.32 8.49
N HIS A 74 1.59 6.06 8.95
CA HIS A 74 1.61 4.87 8.08
C HIS A 74 0.37 4.68 7.21
N ALA A 75 -0.72 5.37 7.53
CA ALA A 75 -1.94 5.45 6.71
C ALA A 75 -1.88 6.54 5.61
N LEU A 76 -0.89 7.42 5.60
CA LEU A 76 -0.88 8.63 4.76
C LEU A 76 0.22 8.63 3.70
N ALA A 77 0.56 7.45 3.19
CA ALA A 77 1.60 7.33 2.19
C ALA A 77 1.25 8.03 0.88
N ARG A 78 2.31 8.50 0.23
CA ARG A 78 2.30 8.94 -1.16
C ARG A 78 2.73 7.77 -2.05
N PRO A 79 2.39 7.79 -3.34
CA PRO A 79 2.86 6.77 -4.28
C PRO A 79 4.39 6.63 -4.27
N ASP A 80 5.13 7.73 -4.18
CA ASP A 80 6.60 7.71 -4.09
C ASP A 80 7.13 6.99 -2.85
N ASP A 81 6.38 6.99 -1.75
CA ASP A 81 6.76 6.26 -0.53
C ASP A 81 6.60 4.77 -0.73
N VAL A 82 5.53 4.37 -1.42
CA VAL A 82 5.30 2.98 -1.78
C VAL A 82 6.37 2.52 -2.74
N GLU A 83 6.72 3.31 -3.77
CA GLU A 83 7.80 2.95 -4.69
C GLU A 83 9.13 2.79 -3.95
N ALA A 84 9.51 3.75 -3.09
CA ALA A 84 10.74 3.64 -2.32
C ALA A 84 10.76 2.39 -1.41
N TRP A 85 9.62 2.02 -0.84
CA TRP A 85 9.48 0.81 -0.04
C TRP A 85 9.58 -0.45 -0.89
N SER A 86 8.88 -0.49 -2.02
CA SER A 86 8.97 -1.57 -3.01
C SER A 86 10.41 -1.77 -3.47
N ALA A 87 11.14 -0.69 -3.76
CA ALA A 87 12.56 -0.74 -4.12
C ALA A 87 13.45 -1.29 -2.99
N GLU A 88 13.12 -1.06 -1.72
CA GLU A 88 13.80 -1.72 -0.60
C GLU A 88 13.48 -3.22 -0.55
N LEU A 89 12.20 -3.58 -0.67
CA LEU A 89 11.76 -4.97 -0.58
C LEU A 89 12.39 -5.84 -1.67
N VAL A 90 12.39 -5.39 -2.93
CA VAL A 90 12.99 -6.15 -4.06
C VAL A 90 14.51 -6.29 -3.93
N ARG A 91 15.19 -5.30 -3.33
CA ARG A 91 16.65 -5.39 -3.08
C ARG A 91 16.98 -6.36 -1.95
N ARG A 92 16.11 -6.46 -0.95
CA ARG A 92 16.38 -7.19 0.30
C ARG A 92 15.87 -8.63 0.27
N PHE A 93 14.82 -8.90 -0.49
CA PHE A 93 14.11 -10.17 -0.48
C PHE A 93 13.90 -10.71 -1.89
N SER A 94 13.55 -12.01 -1.99
CA SER A 94 13.03 -12.55 -3.25
C SER A 94 11.72 -11.86 -3.63
N ILE A 95 11.38 -11.86 -4.92
CA ILE A 95 10.15 -11.23 -5.41
C ILE A 95 8.89 -11.78 -4.73
N ASP A 96 8.86 -13.09 -4.44
CA ASP A 96 7.75 -13.72 -3.69
C ASP A 96 7.62 -13.16 -2.27
N ARG A 97 8.75 -12.97 -1.58
CA ARG A 97 8.75 -12.45 -0.22
C ARG A 97 8.45 -10.95 -0.22
N ALA A 98 8.94 -10.20 -1.20
CA ALA A 98 8.58 -8.80 -1.41
C ALA A 98 7.07 -8.65 -1.64
N TYR A 99 6.48 -9.49 -2.50
CA TYR A 99 5.04 -9.57 -2.72
C TYR A 99 4.25 -9.84 -1.44
N GLN A 100 4.67 -10.79 -0.60
CA GLN A 100 4.00 -11.08 0.66
C GLN A 100 3.93 -9.86 1.60
N HIS A 101 5.03 -9.10 1.73
CA HIS A 101 5.03 -7.87 2.52
C HIS A 101 4.08 -6.85 1.91
N TRP A 102 4.22 -6.63 0.60
CA TRP A 102 3.52 -5.58 -0.11
C TRP A 102 2.01 -5.80 -0.13
N ASN A 103 1.56 -7.03 -0.38
CA ASN A 103 0.14 -7.37 -0.50
C ASN A 103 -0.63 -7.18 0.81
N VAL A 104 0.02 -7.41 1.95
CA VAL A 104 -0.60 -7.20 3.27
C VAL A 104 -0.83 -5.72 3.53
N ILE A 105 0.11 -4.86 3.17
CA ILE A 105 -0.04 -3.41 3.34
C ILE A 105 -0.97 -2.81 2.28
N GLU A 106 -0.97 -3.33 1.05
CA GLU A 106 -1.94 -2.90 0.04
C GLU A 106 -3.38 -3.22 0.47
N GLY A 107 -3.64 -4.39 1.05
CA GLY A 107 -4.94 -4.74 1.62
C GLY A 107 -5.38 -3.82 2.76
N PHE A 108 -4.43 -3.30 3.55
CA PHE A 108 -4.71 -2.25 4.54
C PHE A 108 -5.19 -0.95 3.87
N TYR A 109 -4.57 -0.52 2.78
CA TYR A 109 -5.02 0.68 2.05
C TYR A 109 -6.35 0.47 1.32
N ASP A 110 -6.65 -0.75 0.87
CA ASP A 110 -7.98 -1.09 0.36
C ASP A 110 -9.03 -0.97 1.47
N TRP A 111 -8.73 -1.45 2.68
CA TRP A 111 -9.63 -1.29 3.82
C TRP A 111 -9.86 0.19 4.16
N LEU A 112 -8.81 1.03 4.18
CA LEU A 112 -8.95 2.47 4.41
C LEU A 112 -9.83 3.16 3.37
N LEU A 113 -9.83 2.67 2.12
CA LEU A 113 -10.66 3.22 1.04
C LEU A 113 -12.15 2.89 1.22
N TRP A 114 -12.47 1.71 1.76
CA TRP A 114 -13.85 1.23 1.89
C TRP A 114 -14.50 1.48 3.24
N HIS A 115 -13.72 1.68 4.30
CA HIS A 115 -14.25 1.85 5.65
C HIS A 115 -14.72 3.28 5.92
N THR A 116 -15.96 3.43 6.40
CA THR A 116 -16.62 4.75 6.54
C THR A 116 -15.94 5.71 7.52
N GLU A 117 -15.14 5.18 8.44
CA GLU A 117 -14.37 5.96 9.41
C GLU A 117 -13.10 6.59 8.81
N HIS A 118 -12.79 6.24 7.55
CA HIS A 118 -11.63 6.71 6.83
C HIS A 118 -12.07 7.43 5.55
N GLN A 119 -11.49 8.60 5.32
CA GLN A 119 -11.85 9.46 4.17
C GLN A 119 -10.86 9.31 3.02
N HIS A 120 -10.24 8.13 2.89
CA HIS A 120 -9.36 7.87 1.77
C HIS A 120 -10.16 7.91 0.47
N THR A 121 -9.56 8.50 -0.56
CA THR A 121 -10.20 8.63 -1.88
C THR A 121 -9.40 7.94 -2.99
N TYR A 122 -8.22 7.42 -2.64
CA TYR A 122 -7.35 6.67 -3.54
C TYR A 122 -6.45 5.71 -2.74
N ASN A 123 -5.92 4.70 -3.43
CA ASN A 123 -4.93 3.79 -2.90
C ASN A 123 -3.54 4.15 -3.47
N PRO A 124 -2.58 4.63 -2.66
CA PRO A 124 -1.24 4.99 -3.14
C PRO A 124 -0.46 3.79 -3.69
N PHE A 125 -0.80 2.56 -3.29
CA PHE A 125 -0.19 1.35 -3.84
C PHE A 125 -0.57 1.13 -5.30
N HIS A 126 -1.84 1.38 -5.65
CA HIS A 126 -2.27 1.27 -7.05
C HIS A 126 -1.66 2.38 -7.90
N MET A 127 -1.54 3.60 -7.37
CA MET A 127 -0.88 4.71 -8.09
C MET A 127 0.62 4.45 -8.31
N ALA A 128 1.31 3.88 -7.33
CA ALA A 128 2.75 3.60 -7.43
C ALA A 128 3.09 2.60 -8.54
N VAL A 129 2.15 1.73 -8.91
CA VAL A 129 2.34 0.77 -9.99
C VAL A 129 2.04 1.34 -11.37
N VAL A 130 1.61 2.59 -11.52
CA VAL A 130 1.26 3.14 -12.85
C VAL A 130 2.49 3.21 -13.75
N ASP A 131 3.62 3.69 -13.22
CA ASP A 131 4.88 3.67 -13.96
C ASP A 131 5.35 2.22 -14.18
N ALA A 132 5.79 1.92 -15.40
CA ALA A 132 6.27 0.58 -15.76
C ALA A 132 7.68 0.31 -15.25
N GLU A 133 8.46 1.34 -14.96
CA GLU A 133 9.87 1.22 -14.52
C GLU A 133 10.01 1.09 -13.00
N ASN A 134 8.91 1.26 -12.26
CA ASN A 134 8.87 1.23 -10.80
C ASN A 134 9.03 -0.19 -10.23
N SER A 135 9.71 -0.30 -9.09
CA SER A 135 9.83 -1.54 -8.32
C SER A 135 8.46 -2.02 -7.83
N ALA A 136 7.53 -1.10 -7.55
CA ALA A 136 6.15 -1.42 -7.23
C ALA A 136 5.47 -2.19 -8.38
N ARG A 137 5.76 -1.83 -9.64
CA ARG A 137 5.24 -2.54 -10.82
C ARG A 137 5.75 -3.97 -10.87
N GLU A 138 7.01 -4.21 -10.52
CA GLU A 138 7.59 -5.56 -10.50
C GLU A 138 6.83 -6.46 -9.51
N ILE A 139 6.60 -5.98 -8.28
CA ILE A 139 5.83 -6.70 -7.27
C ILE A 139 4.38 -6.90 -7.72
N TRP A 140 3.78 -5.91 -8.38
CA TRP A 140 2.43 -6.01 -8.92
C TRP A 140 2.31 -7.08 -10.01
N ASN A 141 3.28 -7.16 -10.92
CA ASN A 141 3.29 -8.21 -11.94
C ASN A 141 3.32 -9.59 -11.29
N ARG A 142 4.11 -9.75 -10.22
CA ARG A 142 4.11 -11.00 -9.44
C ARG A 142 2.76 -11.32 -8.81
N LYS A 143 2.04 -10.31 -8.30
CA LYS A 143 0.65 -10.45 -7.82
C LYS A 143 -0.29 -10.95 -8.92
N LEU A 144 -0.17 -10.42 -10.14
CA LEU A 144 -0.99 -10.85 -11.29
C LEU A 144 -0.68 -12.29 -11.72
N GLU A 145 0.59 -12.68 -11.73
CA GLU A 145 0.99 -14.07 -12.01
C GLU A 145 0.36 -15.03 -11.00
N LYS A 146 0.46 -14.71 -9.70
CA LYS A 146 -0.15 -15.51 -8.63
C LYS A 146 -1.66 -15.64 -8.70
N ALA A 147 -2.36 -14.63 -9.23
CA ALA A 147 -3.81 -14.68 -9.39
C ALA A 147 -4.28 -15.58 -10.55
N ASN A 148 -3.38 -15.90 -11.49
CA ASN A 148 -3.65 -16.74 -12.65
C ASN A 148 -3.13 -18.19 -12.48
N GLU A 149 -2.44 -18.49 -11.36
CA GLU A 149 -2.04 -19.85 -10.92
C GLU A 149 -3.23 -20.57 -10.26
#